data_AF-A0A2K1IK56-F1
#
_entry.id   AF-A0A2K1IK56-F1
#
_cell.length_a   1.000
_cell.length_b   1.000
_cell.length_c   1.000
_cell.angle_alpha   90.00
_cell.angle_beta   90.00
_cell.angle_gamma   90.00
#
_symmetry.space_group_name_H-M   'P 1'
#
loop_
_entity.id
_entity.type
_entity.pdbx_description
1 polymer ?
#
loop_
_entity_poly.entity_id
_entity_poly.type
_entity_poly.pdbx_seq_one_letter_code
_entity_poly.pdbx_strand_id
1 'polypeptide(L)'
;MKICVLQAPYADSTQALAINDPSFPDPAMFTSQHEFHHRYINKATANAQIDAAVAEGFDMFLNFMWGQLEDTVAGIEATEYLESLGVPIVGYQSKVLRRSKLDFYNAAKKSGLPVPARGADMKFPVFVKPAKMCASMFIDERSVCKNQSELDQQLARINEYLAPGRKEAAATIANHCNRSADGNGSAHVNGSDHDNGSVNGNRIAHVDGSDHVNGSAYGNGVAHFDGSDIDIVVQEYIPGRDYSVILIEMGNTPVALNPTTYRCPAINAGADFMTFDIKCHPEMREELLVRCKDPALFDMLRNLAERAWHVNQMAGNSWGNVDIRVRASDGKPFILEVNPGPAVFYRWEHEWEDIVIRETFPGGHRALVNVIVNSRLQQLGKHKIKVAPVAKEFDAFSASYESYLGTMASNYEFLIADYDYSGTVFELGSGTGKFGRLLHEHQRKRKDGSELSTIVGNDVSEQMVQKNPIPETYKEVKIGPLQDVIMDTTTSFDHVVCVSTLQYLDEVEMCAVLVRMFQLAQKSVTISVDEIPDSYNEFLVKAGLPYMRVRNHLQLVEGFGVPRGWRVGRRVRKFGWTSPNTGHNVDTTKNRFAQYPFTPNAFLYKAFVTPTQLHTIM
;
A
#
# COMPACT_ATOMS: atom_id res chain seq x y z
N MET A 1 7.14 11.30 15.07
CA MET A 1 6.95 12.35 14.06
C MET A 1 5.64 13.07 14.34
N LYS A 2 5.55 14.33 13.95
CA LYS A 2 4.31 15.09 13.86
C LYS A 2 3.73 14.93 12.45
N ILE A 3 2.58 14.31 12.34
CA ILE A 3 1.92 13.99 11.07
C ILE A 3 0.63 14.80 10.94
N CYS A 4 0.50 15.57 9.87
CA CYS A 4 -0.73 16.29 9.55
C CYS A 4 -1.66 15.41 8.71
N VAL A 5 -2.87 15.16 9.18
CA VAL A 5 -3.92 14.44 8.44
C VAL A 5 -4.81 15.47 7.76
N LEU A 6 -4.76 15.53 6.42
CA LEU A 6 -5.57 16.45 5.61
C LEU A 6 -6.85 15.76 5.17
N GLN A 7 -7.99 16.33 5.57
CA GLN A 7 -9.32 15.80 5.25
C GLN A 7 -10.11 16.85 4.47
N ALA A 8 -10.96 16.41 3.56
CA ALA A 8 -11.83 17.28 2.78
C ALA A 8 -13.25 17.25 3.39
N PRO A 9 -13.62 18.23 4.25
CA PRO A 9 -14.97 18.28 4.81
C PRO A 9 -16.01 18.54 3.72
N TYR A 10 -17.20 17.99 3.91
CA TYR A 10 -18.36 18.32 3.10
C TYR A 10 -18.81 19.75 3.42
N ALA A 11 -19.05 20.55 2.37
CA ALA A 11 -19.51 21.93 2.52
C ALA A 11 -20.95 22.03 3.03
N ASP A 12 -21.74 20.98 2.84
CA ASP A 12 -23.14 20.87 3.29
C ASP A 12 -23.40 19.44 3.82
N SER A 13 -23.93 19.36 5.05
CA SER A 13 -24.34 18.11 5.69
C SER A 13 -25.51 17.40 5.01
N THR A 14 -26.16 18.01 4.01
CA THR A 14 -27.25 17.39 3.24
C THR A 14 -26.78 16.53 2.06
N GLN A 15 -25.47 16.51 1.76
CA GLN A 15 -24.93 15.63 0.72
C GLN A 15 -25.04 14.16 1.13
N ALA A 16 -25.46 13.29 0.21
CA ALA A 16 -25.74 11.88 0.52
C ALA A 16 -24.53 11.15 1.16
N LEU A 17 -23.30 11.48 0.76
CA LEU A 17 -22.09 10.96 1.38
C LEU A 17 -21.87 11.50 2.79
N ALA A 18 -22.13 12.79 3.04
CA ALA A 18 -22.03 13.40 4.36
C ALA A 18 -23.04 12.81 5.36
N ILE A 19 -24.23 12.43 4.88
CA ILE A 19 -25.30 11.83 5.70
C ILE A 19 -24.96 10.38 6.08
N ASN A 20 -24.42 9.61 5.13
CA ASN A 20 -24.26 8.16 5.28
C ASN A 20 -22.84 7.73 5.69
N ASP A 21 -21.83 8.59 5.55
CA ASP A 21 -20.47 8.41 6.07
C ASP A 21 -19.98 9.70 6.75
N PRO A 22 -20.44 9.97 7.99
CA PRO A 22 -20.04 11.15 8.74
C PRO A 22 -18.61 11.04 9.32
N SER A 23 -17.96 9.88 9.17
CA SER A 23 -16.65 9.61 9.72
C SER A 23 -15.53 9.91 8.73
N PHE A 24 -14.41 10.43 9.24
CA PHE A 24 -13.19 10.53 8.46
C PHE A 24 -12.20 9.45 8.89
N PRO A 25 -11.31 9.00 8.00
CA PRO A 25 -10.17 8.16 8.36
C PRO A 25 -9.35 8.78 9.49
N ASP A 26 -9.14 8.04 10.57
CA ASP A 26 -8.38 8.49 11.74
C ASP A 26 -7.32 7.44 12.16
N PRO A 27 -6.08 7.57 11.66
CA PRO A 27 -4.99 6.67 12.04
C PRO A 27 -4.60 6.78 13.53
N ALA A 28 -4.92 7.89 14.21
CA ALA A 28 -4.57 8.10 15.62
C ALA A 28 -5.31 7.12 16.54
N MET A 29 -6.45 6.57 16.11
CA MET A 29 -7.19 5.53 16.83
C MET A 29 -6.40 4.21 16.95
N PHE A 30 -5.42 3.99 16.06
CA PHE A 30 -4.75 2.70 15.92
C PHE A 30 -3.30 2.71 16.41
N THR A 31 -2.74 3.89 16.68
CA THR A 31 -1.35 4.02 17.16
C THR A 31 -1.10 5.34 17.86
N SER A 32 -0.31 5.28 18.93
CA SER A 32 0.25 6.45 19.63
C SER A 32 1.74 6.71 19.30
N GLN A 33 2.31 5.97 18.34
CA GLN A 33 3.72 6.09 17.95
C GLN A 33 4.05 7.44 17.29
N HIS A 34 3.03 8.13 16.77
CA HIS A 34 3.16 9.43 16.12
C HIS A 34 2.14 10.40 16.71
N GLU A 35 2.45 11.70 16.63
CA GLU A 35 1.53 12.77 17.01
C GLU A 35 0.74 13.16 15.75
N PHE A 36 -0.57 12.90 15.74
CA PHE A 36 -1.43 13.21 14.61
C PHE A 36 -2.21 14.51 14.82
N HIS A 37 -2.26 15.34 13.79
CA HIS A 37 -3.02 16.60 13.81
C HIS A 37 -3.92 16.68 12.59
N HIS A 38 -5.22 16.83 12.81
CA HIS A 38 -6.20 16.86 11.72
C HIS A 38 -6.43 18.30 11.23
N ARG A 39 -6.45 18.49 9.91
CA ARG A 39 -6.83 19.76 9.27
C ARG A 39 -7.90 19.49 8.22
N TYR A 40 -8.94 20.30 8.27
CA TYR A 40 -10.09 20.20 7.38
C TYR A 40 -10.00 21.26 6.28
N ILE A 41 -9.74 20.81 5.05
CA ILE A 41 -9.39 21.66 3.91
C ILE A 41 -10.63 21.88 3.04
N ASN A 42 -11.19 23.08 3.08
CA ASN A 42 -12.31 23.49 2.26
C ASN A 42 -11.82 23.86 0.85
N LYS A 43 -12.53 23.42 -0.19
CA LYS A 43 -12.15 23.67 -1.60
C LYS A 43 -11.89 25.15 -1.89
N ALA A 44 -12.77 26.04 -1.40
CA ALA A 44 -12.69 27.48 -1.65
C ALA A 44 -11.47 28.17 -1.02
N THR A 45 -10.95 27.65 0.10
CA THR A 45 -9.85 28.26 0.88
C THR A 45 -8.63 27.35 1.01
N ALA A 46 -8.54 26.33 0.15
CA ALA A 46 -7.58 25.23 0.29
C ALA A 46 -6.13 25.72 0.41
N ASN A 47 -5.67 26.60 -0.49
CA ASN A 47 -4.29 27.09 -0.48
C ASN A 47 -3.93 27.76 0.85
N ALA A 48 -4.77 28.67 1.35
CA ALA A 48 -4.51 29.38 2.60
C ALA A 48 -4.49 28.44 3.81
N GLN A 49 -5.37 27.43 3.83
CA GLN A 49 -5.39 26.43 4.90
C GLN A 49 -4.20 25.47 4.82
N ILE A 50 -3.76 25.11 3.62
CA ILE A 50 -2.55 24.32 3.39
C ILE A 50 -1.31 25.10 3.80
N ASP A 51 -1.19 26.38 3.43
CA ASP A 51 -0.09 27.25 3.84
C ASP A 51 0.00 27.35 5.37
N ALA A 52 -1.14 27.55 6.02
CA ALA A 52 -1.22 27.58 7.48
C ALA A 52 -0.75 26.26 8.10
N ALA A 53 -1.19 25.11 7.56
CA ALA A 53 -0.77 23.80 8.05
C ALA A 53 0.74 23.55 7.81
N VAL A 54 1.28 23.92 6.65
CA VAL A 54 2.71 23.78 6.34
C VAL A 54 3.57 24.64 7.25
N ALA A 55 3.12 25.86 7.58
CA ALA A 55 3.81 26.76 8.50
C ALA A 55 3.94 26.19 9.93
N GLU A 56 3.15 25.19 10.32
CA GLU A 56 3.26 24.52 11.63
C GLU A 56 4.45 23.55 11.71
N GLY A 57 5.10 23.23 10.58
CA GLY A 57 6.35 22.45 10.55
C GLY A 57 6.18 20.95 10.81
N PHE A 58 5.15 20.33 10.23
CA PHE A 58 4.95 18.87 10.29
C PHE A 58 6.04 18.10 9.54
N ASP A 59 6.35 16.89 10.00
CA ASP A 59 7.33 15.99 9.36
C ASP A 59 6.77 15.36 8.08
N MET A 60 5.44 15.18 8.01
CA MET A 60 4.75 14.48 6.93
C MET A 60 3.26 14.85 6.88
N PHE A 61 2.66 14.75 5.69
CA PHE A 61 1.24 14.96 5.43
C PHE A 61 0.60 13.65 4.95
N LEU A 62 -0.47 13.23 5.62
CA LEU A 62 -1.33 12.14 5.17
C LEU A 62 -2.56 12.74 4.48
N ASN A 63 -2.63 12.60 3.16
CA ASN A 63 -3.61 13.24 2.31
C ASN A 63 -4.84 12.34 2.07
N PHE A 64 -5.99 12.74 2.63
CA PHE A 64 -7.31 12.15 2.37
C PHE A 64 -8.25 13.11 1.61
N MET A 65 -7.72 14.14 0.94
CA MET A 65 -8.51 15.01 0.07
C MET A 65 -8.85 14.29 -1.25
N TRP A 66 -10.11 13.89 -1.44
CA TRP A 66 -10.53 12.99 -2.52
C TRP A 66 -11.27 13.67 -3.68
N GLY A 67 -11.69 14.93 -3.50
CA GLY A 67 -12.58 15.64 -4.43
C GLY A 67 -12.09 15.69 -5.89
N GLN A 68 -13.00 15.43 -6.80
CA GLN A 68 -12.84 15.69 -8.23
C GLN A 68 -13.17 17.16 -8.56
N LEU A 69 -13.07 17.55 -9.83
CA LEU A 69 -13.37 18.92 -10.25
C LEU A 69 -14.86 19.26 -10.07
N GLU A 70 -15.72 18.25 -10.28
CA GLU A 70 -17.17 18.30 -10.14
C GLU A 70 -17.67 18.22 -8.69
N ASP A 71 -16.79 17.89 -7.74
CA ASP A 71 -17.13 17.81 -6.32
C ASP A 71 -16.93 19.15 -5.64
N THR A 72 -17.73 19.44 -4.63
CA THR A 72 -17.63 20.69 -3.84
C THR A 72 -16.57 20.64 -2.73
N VAL A 73 -15.87 19.51 -2.59
CA VAL A 73 -14.86 19.28 -1.54
C VAL A 73 -13.44 19.38 -2.11
N ALA A 74 -12.44 19.58 -1.25
CA ALA A 74 -11.05 19.64 -1.69
C ALA A 74 -10.55 18.27 -2.20
N GLY A 75 -9.69 18.31 -3.22
CA GLY A 75 -9.09 17.11 -3.80
C GLY A 75 -8.01 17.45 -4.81
N ILE A 76 -8.28 17.32 -6.11
CA ILE A 76 -7.27 17.49 -7.19
C ILE A 76 -6.43 18.77 -7.03
N GLU A 77 -7.03 19.96 -7.11
CA GLU A 77 -6.27 21.22 -7.12
C GLU A 77 -5.56 21.48 -5.78
N ALA A 78 -6.21 21.14 -4.66
CA ALA A 78 -5.63 21.27 -3.33
C ALA A 78 -4.42 20.33 -3.15
N THR A 79 -4.51 19.11 -3.70
CA THR A 79 -3.43 18.13 -3.68
C THR A 79 -2.27 18.58 -4.56
N GLU A 80 -2.53 19.13 -5.75
CA GLU A 80 -1.47 19.71 -6.60
C GLU A 80 -0.75 20.85 -5.92
N TYR A 81 -1.51 21.73 -5.24
CA TYR A 81 -0.91 22.80 -4.47
C TYR A 81 -0.01 22.26 -3.36
N LEU A 82 -0.48 21.30 -2.57
CA LEU A 82 0.32 20.65 -1.52
C LEU A 82 1.59 20.00 -2.09
N GLU A 83 1.48 19.26 -3.20
CA GLU A 83 2.61 18.63 -3.89
C GLU A 83 3.64 19.67 -4.35
N SER A 84 3.20 20.85 -4.82
CA SER A 84 4.08 21.93 -5.27
C SER A 84 4.95 22.53 -4.15
N LEU A 85 4.55 22.37 -2.89
CA LEU A 85 5.31 22.84 -1.72
C LEU A 85 6.47 21.91 -1.34
N GLY A 86 6.61 20.75 -2.00
CA GLY A 86 7.73 19.82 -1.80
C GLY A 86 7.72 19.12 -0.44
N VAL A 87 6.59 19.14 0.28
CA VAL A 87 6.45 18.46 1.57
C VAL A 87 6.31 16.93 1.40
N PRO A 88 6.73 16.11 2.38
CA PRO A 88 6.50 14.67 2.34
C PRO A 88 5.00 14.32 2.43
N ILE A 89 4.45 13.69 1.39
CA ILE A 89 3.04 13.30 1.31
C ILE A 89 2.90 11.77 1.25
N VAL A 90 1.91 11.23 1.97
CA VAL A 90 1.40 9.86 1.89
C VAL A 90 -0.10 9.93 1.58
N GLY A 91 -0.64 8.94 0.88
CA GLY A 91 -2.05 8.92 0.48
C GLY A 91 -2.27 9.51 -0.92
N TYR A 92 -3.42 10.16 -1.12
CA TYR A 92 -3.87 10.57 -2.45
C TYR A 92 -2.87 11.45 -3.19
N GLN A 93 -2.65 11.13 -4.47
CA GLN A 93 -1.84 11.91 -5.40
C GLN A 93 -2.74 12.56 -6.46
N SER A 94 -2.45 13.81 -6.81
CA SER A 94 -3.26 14.59 -7.75
C SER A 94 -3.41 13.89 -9.11
N LYS A 95 -2.29 13.35 -9.63
CA LYS A 95 -2.23 12.63 -10.90
C LYS A 95 -3.13 11.39 -10.93
N VAL A 96 -3.35 10.76 -9.77
CA VAL A 96 -4.22 9.58 -9.64
C VAL A 96 -5.67 10.03 -9.54
N LEU A 97 -5.95 11.03 -8.71
CA LEU A 97 -7.29 11.60 -8.58
C LEU A 97 -7.83 12.09 -9.92
N ARG A 98 -6.99 12.66 -10.80
CA ARG A 98 -7.40 13.14 -12.13
C ARG A 98 -7.90 12.05 -13.08
N ARG A 99 -7.57 10.78 -12.84
CA ARG A 99 -7.90 9.69 -13.77
C ARG A 99 -9.36 9.32 -13.68
N SER A 100 -10.01 9.24 -14.83
CA SER A 100 -11.36 8.69 -14.96
C SER A 100 -11.33 7.17 -15.14
N LYS A 101 -12.47 6.53 -14.91
CA LYS A 101 -12.71 5.12 -15.28
C LYS A 101 -12.46 4.89 -16.78
N LEU A 102 -12.74 5.88 -17.64
CA LEU A 102 -12.49 5.79 -19.08
C LEU A 102 -11.00 5.76 -19.41
N ASP A 103 -10.17 6.57 -18.73
CA ASP A 103 -8.71 6.56 -18.89
C ASP A 103 -8.14 5.19 -18.57
N PHE A 104 -8.58 4.62 -17.44
CA PHE A 104 -8.21 3.26 -17.04
C PHE A 104 -8.62 2.24 -18.10
N TYR A 105 -9.89 2.22 -18.54
CA TYR A 105 -10.34 1.25 -19.54
C TYR A 105 -9.58 1.36 -20.87
N ASN A 106 -9.25 2.58 -21.30
CA ASN A 106 -8.47 2.81 -22.50
C ASN A 106 -7.04 2.24 -22.35
N ALA A 107 -6.41 2.45 -21.19
CA ALA A 107 -5.09 1.89 -20.89
C ALA A 107 -5.12 0.36 -20.71
N ALA A 108 -6.17 -0.17 -20.09
CA ALA A 108 -6.39 -1.59 -19.88
C ALA A 108 -6.59 -2.35 -21.19
N LYS A 109 -7.41 -1.82 -22.12
CA LYS A 109 -7.59 -2.41 -23.45
C LYS A 109 -6.27 -2.49 -24.22
N LYS A 110 -5.45 -1.43 -24.16
CA LYS A 110 -4.11 -1.41 -24.80
C LYS A 110 -3.14 -2.42 -24.19
N SER A 111 -3.26 -2.69 -22.89
CA SER A 111 -2.41 -3.63 -22.14
C SER A 111 -2.97 -5.06 -22.10
N GLY A 112 -4.08 -5.35 -22.78
CA GLY A 112 -4.72 -6.67 -22.78
C GLY A 112 -5.32 -7.09 -21.44
N LEU A 113 -5.62 -6.13 -20.54
CA LEU A 113 -6.33 -6.43 -19.30
C LEU A 113 -7.83 -6.62 -19.59
N PRO A 114 -8.47 -7.61 -18.96
CA PRO A 114 -9.89 -7.86 -19.17
C PRO A 114 -10.71 -6.76 -18.49
N VAL A 115 -11.36 -5.94 -19.29
CA VAL A 115 -12.33 -4.93 -18.88
C VAL A 115 -13.63 -5.14 -19.66
N PRO A 116 -14.78 -4.70 -19.12
CA PRO A 116 -16.05 -4.81 -19.83
C PRO A 116 -15.98 -4.17 -21.22
N ALA A 117 -16.61 -4.81 -22.22
CA ALA A 117 -16.60 -4.30 -23.59
C ALA A 117 -17.31 -2.94 -23.68
N ARG A 118 -16.85 -2.09 -24.59
CA ARG A 118 -17.35 -0.71 -24.76
C ARG A 118 -17.47 -0.37 -26.25
N GLY A 119 -18.33 0.60 -26.57
CA GLY A 119 -18.53 1.06 -27.95
C GLY A 119 -19.10 -0.04 -28.83
N ALA A 120 -18.62 -0.17 -30.07
CA ALA A 120 -19.14 -1.16 -31.03
C ALA A 120 -18.98 -2.63 -30.57
N ASP A 121 -18.08 -2.91 -29.62
CA ASP A 121 -17.81 -4.26 -29.12
C ASP A 121 -18.81 -4.72 -28.04
N MET A 122 -19.58 -3.79 -27.46
CA MET A 122 -20.49 -4.10 -26.34
C MET A 122 -21.80 -4.73 -26.80
N LYS A 123 -22.42 -5.52 -25.92
CA LYS A 123 -23.72 -6.15 -26.15
C LYS A 123 -24.67 -5.81 -25.01
N PHE A 124 -25.96 -5.75 -25.31
CA PHE A 124 -26.99 -5.66 -24.28
C PHE A 124 -27.08 -6.97 -23.47
N PRO A 125 -27.36 -6.91 -22.15
CA PRO A 125 -27.55 -5.68 -21.37
C PRO A 125 -26.24 -4.89 -21.18
N VAL A 126 -26.36 -3.56 -21.15
CA VAL A 126 -25.26 -2.63 -20.88
C VAL A 126 -25.41 -2.01 -19.49
N PHE A 127 -24.32 -1.49 -18.96
CA PHE A 127 -24.24 -0.77 -17.70
C PHE A 127 -23.85 0.68 -17.95
N VAL A 128 -24.63 1.63 -17.41
CA VAL A 128 -24.40 3.07 -17.52
C VAL A 128 -24.03 3.63 -16.15
N LYS A 129 -22.89 4.30 -16.05
CA LYS A 129 -22.42 4.91 -14.81
C LYS A 129 -21.60 6.18 -15.05
N PRO A 130 -21.42 7.05 -14.05
CA PRO A 130 -20.49 8.17 -14.17
C PRO A 130 -19.04 7.67 -14.41
N ALA A 131 -18.27 8.38 -15.24
CA ALA A 131 -16.86 8.08 -15.51
C ALA A 131 -15.92 8.54 -14.41
N LYS A 132 -16.33 9.59 -13.71
CA LYS A 132 -15.75 10.11 -12.48
C LYS A 132 -16.87 10.11 -11.44
N MET A 133 -16.57 10.16 -10.14
CA MET A 133 -17.44 9.86 -8.97
C MET A 133 -17.15 8.52 -8.29
N CYS A 134 -17.54 8.45 -7.00
CA CYS A 134 -17.26 7.38 -6.06
C CYS A 134 -18.56 6.78 -5.46
N ALA A 135 -18.40 5.75 -4.62
CA ALA A 135 -19.45 5.15 -3.78
C ALA A 135 -20.71 4.63 -4.52
N SER A 136 -20.65 4.41 -5.83
CA SER A 136 -21.83 4.07 -6.63
C SER A 136 -22.91 5.16 -6.65
N MET A 137 -22.54 6.44 -6.47
CA MET A 137 -23.51 7.54 -6.63
C MET A 137 -24.12 7.52 -8.04
N PHE A 138 -25.43 7.76 -8.11
CA PHE A 138 -26.24 7.70 -9.33
C PHE A 138 -26.35 6.32 -9.99
N ILE A 139 -25.95 5.25 -9.29
CA ILE A 139 -26.09 3.87 -9.74
C ILE A 139 -27.24 3.19 -8.99
N ASP A 140 -28.20 2.69 -9.76
CA ASP A 140 -29.39 1.94 -9.31
C ASP A 140 -29.80 0.90 -10.37
N GLU A 141 -30.95 0.25 -10.21
CA GLU A 141 -31.44 -0.78 -11.14
C GLU A 141 -31.57 -0.31 -12.60
N ARG A 142 -31.83 0.98 -12.82
CA ARG A 142 -31.95 1.58 -14.17
C ARG A 142 -30.60 1.75 -14.85
N SER A 143 -29.50 1.57 -14.11
CA SER A 143 -28.14 1.56 -14.67
C SER A 143 -27.87 0.32 -15.52
N VAL A 144 -28.66 -0.75 -15.38
CA VAL A 144 -28.62 -1.92 -16.27
C VAL A 144 -29.68 -1.76 -17.35
N CYS A 145 -29.27 -1.43 -18.57
CA CYS A 145 -30.15 -1.23 -19.70
C CYS A 145 -30.18 -2.48 -20.59
N LYS A 146 -31.34 -3.05 -20.87
CA LYS A 146 -31.51 -4.29 -21.63
C LYS A 146 -31.66 -4.08 -23.13
N ASN A 147 -31.90 -2.84 -23.55
CA ASN A 147 -32.10 -2.46 -24.95
C ASN A 147 -31.80 -0.97 -25.15
N GLN A 148 -31.83 -0.51 -26.41
CA GLN A 148 -31.49 0.88 -26.77
C GLN A 148 -32.43 1.90 -26.12
N SER A 149 -33.73 1.63 -26.02
CA SER A 149 -34.69 2.56 -25.40
C SER A 149 -34.39 2.78 -23.91
N GLU A 150 -34.07 1.71 -23.18
CA GLU A 150 -33.64 1.82 -21.78
C GLU A 150 -32.31 2.56 -21.64
N LEU A 151 -31.38 2.35 -22.59
CA LEU A 151 -30.09 3.07 -22.62
C LEU A 151 -30.31 4.57 -22.81
N ASP A 152 -31.13 4.97 -23.79
CA ASP A 152 -31.39 6.39 -24.06
C ASP A 152 -32.08 7.09 -22.87
N GLN A 153 -33.02 6.39 -22.20
CA GLN A 153 -33.68 6.89 -20.99
C GLN A 153 -32.69 7.08 -19.83
N GLN A 154 -31.82 6.09 -19.62
CA GLN A 154 -30.82 6.14 -18.56
C GLN A 154 -29.76 7.23 -18.83
N LEU A 155 -29.38 7.44 -20.09
CA LEU A 155 -28.49 8.51 -20.51
C LEU A 155 -29.10 9.90 -20.27
N ALA A 156 -30.39 10.08 -20.57
CA ALA A 156 -31.08 11.33 -20.26
C ALA A 156 -31.07 11.61 -18.75
N ARG A 157 -31.36 10.58 -17.94
CA ARG A 157 -31.38 10.70 -16.48
C ARG A 157 -30.00 11.02 -15.88
N ILE A 158 -28.98 10.28 -16.26
CA ILE A 158 -27.63 10.49 -15.72
C ILE A 158 -27.08 11.87 -16.14
N ASN A 159 -27.41 12.35 -17.34
CA ASN A 159 -27.06 13.70 -17.79
C ASN A 159 -27.68 14.78 -16.89
N GLU A 160 -28.93 14.62 -16.48
CA GLU A 160 -29.59 15.54 -15.54
C GLU A 160 -28.88 15.54 -14.18
N TYR A 161 -28.51 14.35 -13.67
CA TYR A 161 -27.83 14.23 -12.38
C TYR A 161 -26.40 14.78 -12.38
N LEU A 162 -25.68 14.67 -13.51
CA LEU A 162 -24.33 15.19 -13.65
C LEU A 162 -24.29 16.70 -13.92
N ALA A 163 -25.41 17.31 -14.34
CA ALA A 163 -25.44 18.73 -14.73
C ALA A 163 -24.94 19.70 -13.63
N PRO A 164 -25.27 19.55 -12.34
CA PRO A 164 -24.72 20.39 -11.28
C PRO A 164 -23.19 20.26 -11.16
N GLY A 165 -22.66 19.03 -11.16
CA GLY A 165 -21.23 18.76 -11.07
C GLY A 165 -20.45 19.31 -12.28
N ARG A 166 -21.03 19.24 -13.48
CA ARG A 166 -20.45 19.87 -14.69
C ARG A 166 -20.32 21.38 -14.56
N LYS A 167 -21.31 22.05 -13.95
CA LYS A 167 -21.23 23.49 -13.67
C LYS A 167 -20.14 23.81 -12.66
N GLU A 168 -20.01 23.01 -11.60
CA GLU A 168 -18.95 23.15 -10.59
C GLU A 168 -17.55 22.96 -11.20
N ALA A 169 -17.38 21.93 -12.04
CA ALA A 169 -16.12 21.69 -12.74
C ALA A 169 -15.77 22.86 -13.68
N ALA A 170 -16.75 23.37 -14.44
CA ALA A 170 -16.54 24.53 -15.31
C ALA A 170 -16.15 25.79 -14.53
N ALA A 171 -16.78 26.05 -13.39
CA ALA A 171 -16.43 27.17 -12.51
C ALA A 171 -15.00 27.02 -11.95
N THR A 172 -14.63 25.81 -11.54
CA THR A 172 -13.28 25.48 -11.07
C THR A 172 -12.22 25.77 -12.15
N ILE A 173 -12.44 25.27 -13.37
CA ILE A 173 -11.54 25.49 -14.51
C ILE A 173 -11.43 26.99 -14.84
N ALA A 174 -12.54 27.72 -14.87
CA ALA A 174 -12.54 29.16 -15.16
C ALA A 174 -11.73 29.95 -14.12
N ASN A 175 -11.86 29.62 -12.83
CA ASN A 175 -11.09 30.23 -11.76
C ASN A 175 -9.57 29.97 -11.92
N HIS A 176 -9.19 28.78 -12.37
CA HIS A 176 -7.80 28.42 -12.64
C HIS A 176 -7.19 29.22 -13.81
N CYS A 177 -7.94 29.37 -14.90
CA CYS A 177 -7.52 30.18 -16.05
C CYS A 177 -7.34 31.66 -15.68
N ASN A 178 -8.20 32.20 -14.81
CA ASN A 178 -8.08 33.59 -14.36
C ASN A 178 -6.86 33.79 -13.46
N ARG A 179 -6.61 32.88 -12.50
CA ARG A 179 -5.41 32.95 -11.63
C ARG A 179 -4.09 32.86 -12.40
N SER A 180 -4.05 32.08 -13.49
CA SER A 180 -2.86 31.98 -14.35
C SER A 180 -2.65 33.20 -15.24
N ALA A 181 -3.71 33.94 -15.59
CA ALA A 181 -3.61 35.20 -16.34
C ALA A 181 -3.15 36.39 -15.48
N ASP A 182 -3.50 36.40 -14.18
CA ASP A 182 -3.13 37.47 -13.25
C ASP A 182 -1.75 37.27 -12.58
N GLY A 183 -1.11 36.12 -12.78
CA GLY A 183 0.12 35.68 -12.11
C GLY A 183 1.43 36.08 -12.81
N ASN A 184 1.62 37.37 -13.13
CA ASN A 184 2.94 37.88 -13.50
C ASN A 184 3.70 38.29 -12.22
N GLY A 185 4.15 37.31 -11.44
CA GLY A 185 4.88 37.57 -10.20
C GLY A 185 5.08 36.35 -9.31
N SER A 186 5.96 35.42 -9.68
CA SER A 186 6.70 34.61 -8.71
C SER A 186 8.06 34.20 -9.26
N ALA A 187 9.02 34.14 -8.35
CA ALA A 187 10.44 34.35 -8.53
C ALA A 187 11.20 33.23 -9.26
N HIS A 188 12.31 33.64 -9.86
CA HIS A 188 13.40 32.82 -10.39
C HIS A 188 13.58 31.44 -9.73
N VAL A 189 13.45 30.39 -10.55
CA VAL A 189 14.11 29.12 -10.31
C VAL A 189 15.39 29.13 -11.13
N ASN A 190 16.54 29.30 -10.46
CA ASN A 190 17.85 29.04 -11.05
C ASN A 190 18.11 27.53 -11.06
N GLY A 191 18.73 27.06 -12.14
CA GLY A 191 18.71 25.67 -12.57
C GLY A 191 19.69 24.72 -11.90
N SER A 192 19.56 23.45 -12.30
CA SER A 192 20.71 22.62 -12.65
C SER A 192 20.31 21.64 -13.77
N ASP A 193 21.03 21.75 -14.88
CA ASP A 193 21.07 20.84 -16.03
C ASP A 193 21.65 19.45 -15.61
N HIS A 194 21.59 18.31 -16.32
CA HIS A 194 21.33 17.90 -17.70
C HIS A 194 20.86 16.42 -17.66
N ASP A 195 19.92 16.00 -18.52
CA ASP A 195 20.21 14.90 -19.46
C ASP A 195 19.24 14.90 -20.67
N ASN A 196 19.83 14.86 -21.87
CA ASN A 196 19.18 14.71 -23.18
C ASN A 196 18.90 13.20 -23.41
N GLY A 197 17.89 12.71 -24.11
CA GLY A 197 16.80 13.30 -24.87
C GLY A 197 16.02 12.17 -25.56
N SER A 198 14.72 12.38 -25.80
CA SER A 198 13.98 11.79 -26.92
C SER A 198 12.69 12.58 -27.09
N VAL A 199 12.66 13.36 -28.17
CA VAL A 199 11.56 14.25 -28.55
C VAL A 199 10.38 13.41 -29.05
N ASN A 200 9.22 13.57 -28.41
CA ASN A 200 7.93 13.52 -29.08
C ASN A 200 7.00 14.51 -28.38
N GLY A 201 6.81 15.66 -29.02
CA GLY A 201 6.03 16.77 -28.49
C GLY A 201 4.54 16.43 -28.42
N ASN A 202 3.99 16.43 -27.21
CA ASN A 202 2.56 16.56 -27.02
C ASN A 202 2.18 18.02 -27.25
N ARG A 203 1.63 18.30 -28.43
CA ARG A 203 0.88 19.53 -28.70
C ARG A 203 -0.29 19.61 -27.72
N ILE A 204 -0.26 20.64 -26.88
CA ILE A 204 -1.46 21.18 -26.24
C ILE A 204 -2.39 21.61 -27.38
N ALA A 205 -3.58 21.01 -27.46
CA ALA A 205 -4.59 21.47 -28.38
C ALA A 205 -5.01 22.88 -27.96
N HIS A 206 -4.61 23.87 -28.75
CA HIS A 206 -5.18 25.21 -28.72
C HIS A 206 -6.69 25.07 -28.97
N VAL A 207 -7.48 25.47 -27.99
CA VAL A 207 -8.91 25.74 -28.19
C VAL A 207 -8.98 27.13 -28.80
N ASP A 208 -9.13 27.20 -30.12
CA ASP A 208 -9.52 28.43 -30.79
C ASP A 208 -10.92 28.78 -30.33
N GLY A 209 -11.05 30.01 -29.80
CA GLY A 209 -12.35 30.62 -29.55
C GLY A 209 -13.03 30.91 -30.88
N SER A 210 -14.06 30.14 -31.20
CA SER A 210 -15.06 30.58 -32.18
C SER A 210 -16.43 30.08 -31.79
N ASP A 211 -17.30 31.07 -31.58
CA ASP A 211 -18.74 31.03 -31.36
C ASP A 211 -19.48 29.85 -32.00
N HIS A 212 -20.13 29.03 -31.16
CA HIS A 212 -21.45 28.48 -31.45
C HIS A 212 -22.21 28.25 -30.15
N VAL A 213 -22.79 29.34 -29.64
CA VAL A 213 -23.96 29.27 -28.76
C VAL A 213 -25.12 28.77 -29.61
N ASN A 214 -25.46 27.48 -29.50
CA ASN A 214 -26.76 27.00 -29.94
C ASN A 214 -27.69 26.91 -28.73
N GLY A 215 -28.49 27.96 -28.55
CA GLY A 215 -29.78 27.82 -27.92
C GLY A 215 -30.75 27.15 -28.89
N SER A 216 -31.30 26.00 -28.51
CA SER A 216 -32.61 25.53 -28.95
C SER A 216 -33.20 24.69 -27.83
N ALA A 217 -34.16 25.24 -27.09
CA ALA A 217 -35.58 25.00 -27.29
C ALA A 217 -36.01 23.62 -26.77
N TYR A 218 -36.87 23.65 -25.75
CA TYR A 218 -37.68 22.53 -25.29
C TYR A 218 -38.25 21.74 -26.48
N GLY A 219 -37.79 20.50 -26.67
CA GLY A 219 -38.27 19.59 -27.69
C GLY A 219 -37.98 18.15 -27.26
N ASN A 220 -39.02 17.32 -27.25
CA ASN A 220 -38.96 15.88 -26.95
C ASN A 220 -38.10 15.14 -27.99
N GLY A 221 -36.77 15.22 -27.85
CA GLY A 221 -35.79 14.48 -28.64
C GLY A 221 -35.03 13.52 -27.75
N VAL A 222 -35.13 12.22 -28.04
CA VAL A 222 -34.33 11.18 -27.40
C VAL A 222 -32.85 11.47 -27.69
N ALA A 223 -32.06 11.70 -26.65
CA ALA A 223 -30.64 11.99 -26.78
C ALA A 223 -29.90 10.75 -27.31
N HIS A 224 -29.43 10.81 -28.56
CA HIS A 224 -28.56 9.77 -29.11
C HIS A 224 -27.14 9.94 -28.55
N PHE A 225 -26.63 8.90 -27.89
CA PHE A 225 -25.22 8.83 -27.46
C PHE A 225 -24.33 8.53 -28.66
N ASP A 226 -23.55 9.51 -29.08
CA ASP A 226 -22.54 9.37 -30.14
C ASP A 226 -21.16 8.93 -29.59
N GLY A 227 -21.04 8.73 -28.28
CA GLY A 227 -19.80 8.37 -27.60
C GLY A 227 -18.86 9.54 -27.27
N SER A 228 -19.30 10.80 -27.44
CA SER A 228 -18.51 11.99 -27.14
C SER A 228 -18.58 12.46 -25.68
N ASP A 229 -19.55 11.99 -24.88
CA ASP A 229 -19.67 12.31 -23.46
C ASP A 229 -18.55 11.66 -22.64
N ILE A 230 -17.49 12.43 -22.36
CA ILE A 230 -16.27 12.00 -21.66
C ILE A 230 -16.47 11.74 -20.16
N ASP A 231 -17.65 12.00 -19.61
CA ASP A 231 -17.95 11.85 -18.19
C ASP A 231 -18.99 10.75 -17.88
N ILE A 232 -19.43 9.99 -18.90
CA ILE A 232 -20.32 8.83 -18.76
C ILE A 232 -19.62 7.57 -19.32
N VAL A 233 -19.73 6.47 -18.58
CA VAL A 233 -19.32 5.14 -19.03
C VAL A 233 -20.56 4.37 -19.46
N VAL A 234 -20.56 3.92 -20.71
CA VAL A 234 -21.44 2.84 -21.19
C VAL A 234 -20.57 1.63 -21.52
N GLN A 235 -20.89 0.49 -20.91
CA GLN A 235 -20.13 -0.75 -21.05
C GLN A 235 -21.05 -1.98 -21.05
N GLU A 236 -20.59 -3.13 -21.52
CA GLU A 236 -21.31 -4.40 -21.35
C GLU A 236 -21.55 -4.68 -19.85
N TYR A 237 -22.77 -5.07 -19.50
CA TYR A 237 -23.07 -5.54 -18.16
C TYR A 237 -22.55 -6.96 -18.00
N ILE A 238 -21.75 -7.20 -16.95
CA ILE A 238 -21.21 -8.52 -16.63
C ILE A 238 -22.02 -9.11 -15.48
N PRO A 239 -22.82 -10.17 -15.71
CA PRO A 239 -23.50 -10.88 -14.62
C PRO A 239 -22.49 -11.75 -13.88
N GLY A 240 -22.31 -11.52 -12.58
CA GLY A 240 -21.25 -12.18 -11.83
C GLY A 240 -21.11 -11.70 -10.40
N ARG A 241 -20.05 -12.16 -9.74
CA ARG A 241 -19.75 -11.79 -8.35
C ARG A 241 -18.66 -10.74 -8.30
N ASP A 242 -18.85 -9.75 -7.43
CA ASP A 242 -17.89 -8.69 -7.14
C ASP A 242 -16.86 -9.11 -6.10
N TYR A 243 -15.62 -8.69 -6.35
CA TYR A 243 -14.50 -8.81 -5.43
C TYR A 243 -13.76 -7.47 -5.37
N SER A 244 -13.25 -7.11 -4.20
CA SER A 244 -12.29 -6.00 -4.03
C SER A 244 -10.93 -6.56 -3.62
N VAL A 245 -9.85 -5.95 -4.11
CA VAL A 245 -8.49 -6.26 -3.70
C VAL A 245 -7.78 -4.96 -3.35
N ILE A 246 -7.47 -4.79 -2.07
CA ILE A 246 -6.63 -3.68 -1.59
C ILE A 246 -5.18 -3.96 -1.96
N LEU A 247 -4.48 -2.94 -2.43
CA LEU A 247 -3.03 -2.94 -2.58
C LEU A 247 -2.42 -1.88 -1.68
N ILE A 248 -1.32 -2.25 -1.02
CA ILE A 248 -0.46 -1.32 -0.29
C ILE A 248 0.86 -1.21 -1.04
N GLU A 249 1.32 0.01 -1.28
CA GLU A 249 2.62 0.28 -1.88
C GLU A 249 3.71 0.16 -0.81
N MET A 250 4.51 -0.89 -0.91
CA MET A 250 5.62 -1.20 -0.01
C MET A 250 6.93 -0.87 -0.71
N GLY A 251 7.55 0.26 -0.34
CA GLY A 251 8.63 0.87 -1.11
C GLY A 251 8.12 1.34 -2.47
N ASN A 252 8.54 0.66 -3.54
CA ASN A 252 8.05 0.91 -4.90
C ASN A 252 7.19 -0.25 -5.45
N THR A 253 6.86 -1.23 -4.61
CA THR A 253 6.19 -2.46 -5.00
C THR A 253 4.74 -2.46 -4.51
N PRO A 254 3.73 -2.59 -5.40
CA PRO A 254 2.36 -2.84 -4.95
C PRO A 254 2.26 -4.27 -4.40
N VAL A 255 1.66 -4.39 -3.22
CA VAL A 255 1.40 -5.69 -2.59
C VAL A 255 -0.11 -5.86 -2.45
N ALA A 256 -0.69 -6.74 -3.27
CA ALA A 256 -2.11 -7.08 -3.14
C ALA A 256 -2.36 -7.87 -1.85
N LEU A 257 -3.33 -7.44 -1.06
CA LEU A 257 -3.79 -8.12 0.15
C LEU A 257 -4.79 -9.24 -0.19
N ASN A 258 -5.43 -9.80 0.83
CA ASN A 258 -6.49 -10.79 0.62
C ASN A 258 -7.69 -10.15 -0.12
N PRO A 259 -8.20 -10.77 -1.19
CA PRO A 259 -9.43 -10.33 -1.81
C PRO A 259 -10.62 -10.43 -0.84
N THR A 260 -11.58 -9.53 -0.97
CA THR A 260 -12.88 -9.59 -0.30
C THR A 260 -14.00 -9.77 -1.31
N THR A 261 -15.14 -10.25 -0.85
CA THR A 261 -16.43 -10.26 -1.56
C THR A 261 -17.49 -9.69 -0.63
N TYR A 262 -18.61 -9.24 -1.17
CA TYR A 262 -19.69 -8.66 -0.36
C TYR A 262 -20.78 -9.69 -0.04
N ARG A 263 -21.26 -9.68 1.21
CA ARG A 263 -22.53 -10.28 1.60
C ARG A 263 -23.59 -9.17 1.62
N CYS A 264 -24.45 -9.17 0.61
CA CYS A 264 -25.51 -8.19 0.47
C CYS A 264 -26.73 -8.51 1.35
N PRO A 265 -27.52 -7.50 1.75
CA PRO A 265 -28.78 -7.67 2.47
C PRO A 265 -29.81 -8.50 1.67
N ALA A 266 -30.68 -9.24 2.38
CA ALA A 266 -31.69 -10.10 1.75
C ALA A 266 -32.76 -9.31 0.96
N ILE A 267 -32.97 -8.03 1.30
CA ILE A 267 -33.95 -7.13 0.70
C ILE A 267 -33.74 -6.98 -0.82
N ASN A 268 -32.53 -7.24 -1.33
CA ASN A 268 -32.19 -7.12 -2.74
C ASN A 268 -31.47 -8.36 -3.29
N ALA A 269 -31.95 -9.56 -2.97
CA ALA A 269 -31.40 -10.83 -3.48
C ALA A 269 -31.40 -10.96 -5.03
N GLY A 270 -31.97 -10.00 -5.77
CA GLY A 270 -31.95 -9.93 -7.24
C GLY A 270 -31.07 -8.82 -7.84
N ALA A 271 -30.44 -7.96 -7.04
CA ALA A 271 -29.48 -6.97 -7.54
C ALA A 271 -28.07 -7.59 -7.57
N ASP A 272 -27.58 -7.92 -8.76
CA ASP A 272 -26.27 -8.56 -9.00
C ASP A 272 -25.08 -7.55 -8.96
N PHE A 273 -25.26 -6.35 -8.40
CA PHE A 273 -24.21 -5.31 -8.29
C PHE A 273 -24.42 -4.34 -7.12
N MET A 274 -23.32 -3.71 -6.68
CA MET A 274 -23.30 -2.79 -5.54
C MET A 274 -23.85 -1.39 -5.89
N THR A 275 -25.09 -1.10 -5.47
CA THR A 275 -25.68 0.26 -5.47
C THR A 275 -25.27 1.05 -4.22
N PHE A 276 -25.50 2.38 -4.23
CA PHE A 276 -25.25 3.24 -3.07
C PHE A 276 -26.06 2.78 -1.83
N ASP A 277 -27.34 2.44 -2.02
CA ASP A 277 -28.19 1.99 -0.90
C ASP A 277 -27.72 0.66 -0.29
N ILE A 278 -27.24 -0.28 -1.12
CA ILE A 278 -26.66 -1.54 -0.62
C ILE A 278 -25.39 -1.25 0.16
N LYS A 279 -24.54 -0.37 -0.37
CA LYS A 279 -23.30 0.09 0.25
C LYS A 279 -23.55 0.67 1.65
N CYS A 280 -24.54 1.53 1.79
CA CYS A 280 -24.88 2.17 3.07
C CYS A 280 -25.79 1.32 3.98
N HIS A 281 -26.15 0.09 3.58
CA HIS A 281 -27.08 -0.72 4.36
C HIS A 281 -26.40 -1.34 5.59
N PRO A 282 -27.01 -1.28 6.80
CA PRO A 282 -26.42 -1.80 8.04
C PRO A 282 -26.17 -3.31 8.08
N GLU A 283 -26.71 -4.09 7.15
CA GLU A 283 -26.47 -5.54 7.01
C GLU A 283 -25.37 -5.89 6.00
N MET A 284 -24.90 -4.92 5.21
CA MET A 284 -23.83 -5.15 4.23
C MET A 284 -22.54 -5.51 4.96
N ARG A 285 -21.88 -6.60 4.58
CA ARG A 285 -20.60 -7.03 5.16
C ARG A 285 -19.61 -7.41 4.08
N GLU A 286 -18.35 -7.07 4.30
CA GLU A 286 -17.25 -7.67 3.54
C GLU A 286 -16.85 -9.03 4.12
N GLU A 287 -16.54 -9.96 3.23
CA GLU A 287 -16.07 -11.30 3.57
C GLU A 287 -14.72 -11.58 2.93
N LEU A 288 -13.76 -12.00 3.75
CA LEU A 288 -12.41 -12.36 3.29
C LEU A 288 -12.43 -13.66 2.50
N LEU A 289 -11.78 -13.63 1.33
CA LEU A 289 -11.40 -14.85 0.65
C LEU A 289 -10.22 -15.48 1.36
N VAL A 290 -10.30 -16.81 1.52
CA VAL A 290 -9.25 -17.61 2.14
C VAL A 290 -8.58 -18.43 1.05
N ARG A 291 -7.29 -18.17 0.79
CA ARG A 291 -6.52 -18.82 -0.28
C ARG A 291 -6.62 -20.34 -0.29
N CYS A 292 -6.67 -21.00 0.87
CA CYS A 292 -6.75 -22.46 0.93
C CYS A 292 -8.09 -23.05 0.43
N LYS A 293 -9.16 -22.25 0.34
CA LYS A 293 -10.46 -22.69 -0.19
C LYS A 293 -10.50 -22.67 -1.72
N ASP A 294 -9.90 -21.64 -2.31
CA ASP A 294 -9.81 -21.47 -3.76
C ASP A 294 -8.53 -20.71 -4.12
N PRO A 295 -7.38 -21.40 -4.22
CA PRO A 295 -6.11 -20.75 -4.47
C PRO A 295 -6.04 -20.16 -5.88
N ALA A 296 -6.73 -20.76 -6.85
CA ALA A 296 -6.73 -20.29 -8.23
C ALA A 296 -7.44 -18.94 -8.35
N LEU A 297 -8.65 -18.81 -7.77
CA LEU A 297 -9.37 -17.54 -7.73
C LEU A 297 -8.60 -16.49 -6.93
N PHE A 298 -8.09 -16.85 -5.76
CA PHE A 298 -7.35 -15.94 -4.88
C PHE A 298 -6.11 -15.35 -5.59
N ASP A 299 -5.28 -16.23 -6.18
CA ASP A 299 -4.06 -15.81 -6.87
C ASP A 299 -4.39 -15.06 -8.17
N MET A 300 -5.45 -15.43 -8.90
CA MET A 300 -5.90 -14.71 -10.09
C MET A 300 -6.31 -13.27 -9.76
N LEU A 301 -7.12 -13.05 -8.72
CA LEU A 301 -7.60 -11.73 -8.33
C LEU A 301 -6.44 -10.80 -7.94
N ARG A 302 -5.50 -11.29 -7.11
CA ARG A 302 -4.32 -10.52 -6.68
C ARG A 302 -3.42 -10.15 -7.86
N ASN A 303 -3.11 -11.12 -8.73
CA ASN A 303 -2.31 -10.87 -9.93
C ASN A 303 -2.98 -9.88 -10.89
N LEU A 304 -4.31 -9.92 -11.00
CA LEU A 304 -5.05 -8.97 -11.84
C LEU A 304 -5.01 -7.57 -11.24
N ALA A 305 -5.16 -7.45 -9.92
CA ALA A 305 -5.12 -6.20 -9.19
C ALA A 305 -3.75 -5.50 -9.28
N GLU A 306 -2.65 -6.25 -9.13
CA GLU A 306 -1.28 -5.69 -9.29
C GLU A 306 -1.02 -5.20 -10.71
N ARG A 307 -1.48 -5.94 -11.74
CA ARG A 307 -1.38 -5.44 -13.12
C ARG A 307 -2.24 -4.20 -13.36
N ALA A 308 -3.44 -4.15 -12.79
CA ALA A 308 -4.33 -2.99 -12.86
C ALA A 308 -3.69 -1.75 -12.22
N TRP A 309 -3.01 -1.92 -11.08
CA TRP A 309 -2.24 -0.87 -10.40
C TRP A 309 -1.21 -0.22 -11.32
N HIS A 310 -0.42 -1.04 -12.02
CA HIS A 310 0.59 -0.54 -12.96
C HIS A 310 -0.04 0.14 -14.19
N VAL A 311 -1.07 -0.46 -14.79
CA VAL A 311 -1.77 0.12 -15.94
C VAL A 311 -2.45 1.44 -15.60
N ASN A 312 -3.05 1.52 -14.41
CA ASN A 312 -3.64 2.76 -13.91
C ASN A 312 -2.60 3.72 -13.31
N GLN A 313 -1.29 3.39 -13.37
CA GLN A 313 -0.17 4.24 -12.95
C GLN A 313 -0.33 4.78 -11.51
N MET A 314 -0.66 3.89 -10.58
CA MET A 314 -0.95 4.20 -9.17
C MET A 314 0.29 4.48 -8.31
N ALA A 315 1.50 4.36 -8.87
CA ALA A 315 2.74 4.51 -8.11
C ALA A 315 2.85 5.87 -7.38
N GLY A 316 3.25 5.84 -6.11
CA GLY A 316 3.33 6.97 -5.19
C GLY A 316 2.05 7.24 -4.38
N ASN A 317 0.96 6.54 -4.67
CA ASN A 317 -0.35 6.76 -4.04
C ASN A 317 -0.50 6.04 -2.68
N SER A 318 0.54 5.32 -2.23
CA SER A 318 0.60 4.59 -0.96
C SER A 318 -0.31 3.37 -0.85
N TRP A 319 -1.54 3.45 -1.36
CA TRP A 319 -2.51 2.36 -1.41
C TRP A 319 -3.58 2.60 -2.48
N GLY A 320 -4.52 1.67 -2.60
CA GLY A 320 -5.71 1.74 -3.43
C GLY A 320 -6.44 0.39 -3.42
N ASN A 321 -7.62 0.31 -4.00
CA ASN A 321 -8.30 -0.96 -4.20
C ASN A 321 -8.73 -1.14 -5.66
N VAL A 322 -8.81 -2.39 -6.09
CA VAL A 322 -9.23 -2.78 -7.44
C VAL A 322 -10.46 -3.64 -7.34
N ASP A 323 -11.55 -3.17 -7.95
CA ASP A 323 -12.80 -3.91 -8.00
C ASP A 323 -12.83 -4.79 -9.25
N ILE A 324 -13.13 -6.06 -9.06
CA ILE A 324 -13.10 -7.10 -10.09
C ILE A 324 -14.40 -7.87 -10.04
N ARG A 325 -15.05 -8.05 -11.20
CA ARG A 325 -16.20 -8.95 -11.33
C ARG A 325 -15.81 -10.24 -12.02
N VAL A 326 -16.17 -11.37 -11.43
CA VAL A 326 -16.02 -12.69 -12.04
C VAL A 326 -17.37 -13.12 -12.62
N ARG A 327 -17.43 -13.28 -13.94
CA ARG A 327 -18.65 -13.63 -14.66
C ARG A 327 -19.13 -15.04 -14.28
N ALA A 328 -20.41 -15.16 -13.96
CA ALA A 328 -20.99 -16.42 -13.46
C ALA A 328 -20.97 -17.56 -14.50
N SER A 329 -21.12 -17.23 -15.79
CA SER A 329 -21.26 -18.24 -16.85
C SER A 329 -19.98 -18.99 -17.20
N ASP A 330 -18.82 -18.36 -17.07
CA ASP A 330 -17.53 -18.91 -17.53
C ASP A 330 -16.34 -18.61 -16.61
N GLY A 331 -16.56 -17.95 -15.46
CA GLY A 331 -15.51 -17.64 -14.50
C GLY A 331 -14.51 -16.58 -14.98
N LYS A 332 -14.78 -15.87 -16.08
CA LYS A 332 -13.84 -14.85 -16.59
C LYS A 332 -13.88 -13.59 -15.71
N PRO A 333 -12.71 -13.06 -15.30
CA PRO A 333 -12.64 -11.84 -14.52
C PRO A 333 -12.69 -10.61 -15.43
N PHE A 334 -13.26 -9.52 -14.91
CA PHE A 334 -13.29 -8.21 -15.55
C PHE A 334 -13.01 -7.14 -14.50
N ILE A 335 -12.01 -6.28 -14.73
CA ILE A 335 -11.71 -5.18 -13.83
C ILE A 335 -12.75 -4.08 -14.02
N LEU A 336 -13.45 -3.75 -12.94
CA LEU A 336 -14.50 -2.73 -12.94
C LEU A 336 -13.93 -1.35 -12.69
N GLU A 337 -13.02 -1.18 -11.74
CA GLU A 337 -12.38 0.11 -11.46
C GLU A 337 -11.10 -0.05 -10.63
N VAL A 338 -10.30 1.02 -10.60
CA VAL A 338 -9.14 1.16 -9.72
C VAL A 338 -9.35 2.44 -8.93
N ASN A 339 -9.49 2.31 -7.62
CA ASN A 339 -9.80 3.41 -6.73
C ASN A 339 -8.54 3.91 -6.02
N PRO A 340 -8.38 5.23 -5.86
CA PRO A 340 -7.19 5.83 -5.26
C PRO A 340 -7.08 5.59 -3.75
N GLY A 341 -8.10 5.10 -3.07
CA GLY A 341 -8.02 4.91 -1.62
C GLY A 341 -9.08 3.95 -1.14
N PRO A 342 -8.67 2.93 -0.38
CA PRO A 342 -9.61 2.10 0.31
C PRO A 342 -10.21 2.85 1.52
N ALA A 343 -11.39 2.44 1.96
CA ALA A 343 -12.02 2.90 3.18
C ALA A 343 -11.36 2.23 4.40
N VAL A 344 -10.19 2.75 4.79
CA VAL A 344 -9.37 2.29 5.92
C VAL A 344 -9.16 3.37 6.97
N PHE A 345 -8.86 2.95 8.20
CA PHE A 345 -8.81 3.77 9.41
C PHE A 345 -10.16 4.31 9.88
N TYR A 346 -11.25 3.61 9.56
CA TYR A 346 -12.57 3.93 10.06
C TYR A 346 -12.82 3.24 11.40
N ARG A 347 -13.84 3.73 12.12
CA ARG A 347 -14.28 3.10 13.38
C ARG A 347 -14.95 1.77 13.10
N TRP A 348 -14.90 0.88 14.08
CA TRP A 348 -15.48 -0.47 14.00
C TRP A 348 -16.94 -0.50 13.53
N GLU A 349 -17.75 0.47 13.98
CA GLU A 349 -19.18 0.54 13.63
C GLU A 349 -19.42 0.89 12.16
N HIS A 350 -18.39 1.39 11.48
CA HIS A 350 -18.36 1.75 10.06
C HIS A 350 -17.18 1.04 9.37
N GLU A 351 -16.81 -0.17 9.82
CA GLU A 351 -15.73 -0.95 9.19
C GLU A 351 -16.16 -1.40 7.79
N TRP A 352 -15.35 -1.02 6.79
CA TRP A 352 -15.43 -1.50 5.42
C TRP A 352 -14.23 -2.40 5.12
N GLU A 353 -13.22 -1.85 4.45
CA GLU A 353 -12.02 -2.53 4.00
C GLU A 353 -11.01 -2.73 5.15
N ASP A 354 -11.26 -2.13 6.32
CA ASP A 354 -10.49 -2.31 7.56
C ASP A 354 -10.40 -3.77 8.01
N ILE A 355 -11.37 -4.63 7.66
CA ILE A 355 -11.34 -6.06 7.98
C ILE A 355 -10.12 -6.76 7.37
N VAL A 356 -9.72 -6.36 6.15
CA VAL A 356 -8.54 -6.93 5.47
C VAL A 356 -7.28 -6.60 6.25
N ILE A 357 -7.16 -5.36 6.71
CA ILE A 357 -6.01 -4.91 7.49
C ILE A 357 -5.97 -5.62 8.84
N ARG A 358 -7.09 -5.63 9.56
CA ARG A 358 -7.21 -6.22 10.91
C ARG A 358 -6.92 -7.72 10.93
N GLU A 359 -7.44 -8.45 9.96
CA GLU A 359 -7.42 -9.92 9.98
C GLU A 359 -6.22 -10.52 9.25
N THR A 360 -5.63 -9.79 8.28
CA THR A 360 -4.65 -10.38 7.35
C THR A 360 -3.32 -9.62 7.27
N PHE A 361 -3.29 -8.33 7.61
CA PHE A 361 -2.05 -7.56 7.57
C PHE A 361 -1.22 -7.83 8.84
N PRO A 362 0.03 -8.32 8.73
CA PRO A 362 0.87 -8.56 9.90
C PRO A 362 1.00 -7.28 10.76
N GLY A 363 0.66 -7.37 12.05
CA GLY A 363 0.69 -6.22 12.96
C GLY A 363 -0.46 -5.21 12.79
N GLY A 364 -1.44 -5.48 11.92
CA GLY A 364 -2.68 -4.70 11.75
C GLY A 364 -2.46 -3.24 11.35
N HIS A 365 -3.41 -2.38 11.70
CA HIS A 365 -3.42 -0.96 11.36
C HIS A 365 -2.20 -0.18 11.86
N ARG A 366 -1.73 -0.49 13.07
CA ARG A 366 -0.50 0.11 13.60
C ARG A 366 0.68 -0.14 12.67
N ALA A 367 0.83 -1.38 12.20
CA ALA A 367 1.89 -1.72 11.27
C ALA A 367 1.67 -1.12 9.88
N LEU A 368 0.41 -0.97 9.43
CA LEU A 368 0.10 -0.28 8.17
C LEU A 368 0.62 1.17 8.18
N VAL A 369 0.42 1.91 9.27
CA VAL A 369 0.97 3.28 9.43
C VAL A 369 2.49 3.27 9.29
N ASN A 370 3.17 2.31 9.95
CA ASN A 370 4.63 2.21 9.84
C ASN A 370 5.10 1.85 8.42
N VAL A 371 4.36 1.00 7.70
CA VAL A 371 4.68 0.62 6.33
C VAL A 371 4.54 1.80 5.39
N ILE A 372 3.44 2.56 5.42
CA ILE A 372 3.26 3.70 4.50
C ILE A 372 4.29 4.81 4.76
N VAL A 373 4.64 5.04 6.03
CA VAL A 373 5.71 5.97 6.41
C VAL A 373 7.06 5.47 5.89
N ASN A 374 7.41 4.21 6.16
CA ASN A 374 8.66 3.61 5.71
C ASN A 374 8.80 3.65 4.18
N SER A 375 7.74 3.29 3.44
CA SER A 375 7.69 3.39 1.98
C SER A 375 7.99 4.80 1.52
N ARG A 376 7.40 5.82 2.16
CA ARG A 376 7.63 7.21 1.77
C ARG A 376 9.06 7.66 2.07
N LEU A 377 9.64 7.27 3.20
CA LEU A 377 11.03 7.56 3.53
C LEU A 377 12.00 6.91 2.53
N GLN A 378 11.72 5.68 2.09
CA GLN A 378 12.46 5.01 1.02
C GLN A 378 12.36 5.76 -0.31
N GLN A 379 11.14 6.13 -0.74
CA GLN A 379 10.92 6.88 -1.99
C GLN A 379 11.62 8.24 -2.00
N LEU A 380 11.73 8.89 -0.83
CA LEU A 380 12.48 10.13 -0.64
C LEU A 380 14.01 9.92 -0.50
N GLY A 381 14.50 8.69 -0.61
CA GLY A 381 15.91 8.34 -0.50
C GLY A 381 16.50 8.50 0.92
N LYS A 382 15.66 8.66 1.94
CA LYS A 382 16.10 8.96 3.31
C LYS A 382 16.89 7.81 3.94
N HIS A 383 16.50 6.57 3.67
CA HIS A 383 17.22 5.40 4.19
C HIS A 383 18.64 5.33 3.61
N LYS A 384 18.82 5.52 2.29
CA LYS A 384 20.15 5.55 1.66
C LYS A 384 21.06 6.60 2.28
N ILE A 385 20.56 7.80 2.53
CA ILE A 385 21.31 8.87 3.20
C ILE A 385 21.67 8.45 4.64
N LYS A 386 20.71 7.90 5.40
CA LYS A 386 20.89 7.46 6.79
C LYS A 386 21.94 6.35 6.92
N VAL A 387 21.94 5.36 6.03
CA VAL A 387 22.81 4.17 6.15
C VAL A 387 24.15 4.30 5.43
N ALA A 388 24.34 5.29 4.56
CA ALA A 388 25.61 5.51 3.86
C ALA A 388 26.85 5.55 4.79
N PRO A 389 26.85 6.26 5.94
CA PRO A 389 28.00 6.22 6.85
C PRO A 389 28.15 4.86 7.55
N VAL A 390 27.05 4.15 7.84
CA VAL A 390 27.08 2.78 8.39
C VAL A 390 27.75 1.81 7.41
N ALA A 391 27.40 1.90 6.13
CA ALA A 391 28.00 1.09 5.06
C ALA A 391 29.52 1.27 5.01
N LYS A 392 30.01 2.52 5.12
CA LYS A 392 31.45 2.82 5.12
C LYS A 392 32.18 2.22 6.32
N GLU A 393 31.57 2.19 7.51
CA GLU A 393 32.16 1.53 8.67
C GLU A 393 32.31 0.02 8.44
N PHE A 394 31.27 -0.62 7.90
CA PHE A 394 31.34 -2.05 7.60
C PHE A 394 32.30 -2.35 6.44
N ASP A 395 32.43 -1.45 5.46
CA ASP A 395 33.43 -1.57 4.41
C ASP A 395 34.85 -1.58 5.00
N ALA A 396 35.14 -0.66 5.93
CA ALA A 396 36.42 -0.59 6.62
C ALA A 396 36.66 -1.80 7.55
N PHE A 397 35.60 -2.29 8.21
CA PHE A 397 35.67 -3.42 9.14
C PHE A 397 35.76 -4.79 8.44
N SER A 398 35.40 -4.86 7.15
CA SER A 398 35.31 -6.10 6.36
C SER A 398 36.54 -7.00 6.44
N ALA A 399 37.75 -6.43 6.51
CA ALA A 399 39.00 -7.18 6.55
C ALA A 399 39.21 -7.97 7.86
N SER A 400 38.67 -7.48 8.98
CA SER A 400 38.78 -8.10 10.30
C SER A 400 37.48 -8.76 10.78
N TYR A 401 36.39 -8.67 10.00
CA TYR A 401 35.06 -9.10 10.39
C TYR A 401 34.99 -10.59 10.75
N GLU A 402 35.65 -11.47 9.98
CA GLU A 402 35.65 -12.92 10.24
C GLU A 402 36.29 -13.29 11.58
N SER A 403 37.39 -12.63 11.95
CA SER A 403 38.04 -12.84 13.25
C SER A 403 37.10 -12.47 14.40
N TYR A 404 36.29 -11.42 14.22
CA TYR A 404 35.27 -11.01 15.18
C TYR A 404 34.14 -12.04 15.27
N LEU A 405 33.59 -12.46 14.11
CA LEU A 405 32.55 -13.47 14.03
C LEU A 405 32.95 -14.82 14.64
N GLY A 406 34.24 -15.17 14.61
CA GLY A 406 34.77 -16.38 15.24
C GLY A 406 34.37 -16.51 16.72
N THR A 407 34.32 -15.38 17.44
CA THR A 407 33.89 -15.35 18.85
C THR A 407 32.37 -15.50 19.03
N MET A 408 31.59 -15.28 17.96
CA MET A 408 30.12 -15.32 17.92
C MET A 408 29.54 -16.56 17.21
N ALA A 409 30.39 -17.51 16.78
CA ALA A 409 30.01 -18.64 15.91
C ALA A 409 28.90 -19.54 16.49
N SER A 410 28.90 -19.75 17.80
CA SER A 410 27.91 -20.54 18.55
C SER A 410 26.47 -20.02 18.42
N ASN A 411 26.29 -18.81 17.88
CA ASN A 411 24.97 -18.25 17.64
C ASN A 411 24.28 -18.81 16.39
N TYR A 412 25.01 -19.22 15.37
CA TYR A 412 24.43 -19.70 14.11
C TYR A 412 24.15 -21.20 14.15
N GLU A 413 25.09 -21.99 14.69
CA GLU A 413 25.08 -23.46 14.65
C GLU A 413 23.80 -24.06 15.24
N PHE A 414 23.35 -23.54 16.38
CA PHE A 414 22.12 -24.00 17.03
C PHE A 414 20.87 -23.79 16.18
N LEU A 415 20.76 -22.65 15.49
CA LEU A 415 19.60 -22.38 14.64
C LEU A 415 19.58 -23.32 13.43
N ILE A 416 20.76 -23.58 12.87
CA ILE A 416 20.93 -24.39 11.67
C ILE A 416 20.74 -25.88 11.98
N ALA A 417 21.21 -26.34 13.14
CA ALA A 417 21.10 -27.74 13.54
C ALA A 417 19.68 -28.16 13.92
N ASP A 418 18.90 -27.24 14.52
CA ASP A 418 17.59 -27.58 15.08
C ASP A 418 16.44 -27.43 14.07
N TYR A 419 16.69 -26.84 12.89
CA TYR A 419 15.64 -26.49 11.94
C TYR A 419 15.99 -26.79 10.49
N ASP A 420 14.98 -27.22 9.75
CA ASP A 420 15.05 -27.34 8.31
C ASP A 420 14.90 -25.97 7.62
N TYR A 421 15.86 -25.69 6.74
CA TYR A 421 15.87 -24.53 5.84
C TYR A 421 15.93 -24.97 4.36
N SER A 422 15.43 -26.17 4.04
CA SER A 422 15.40 -26.69 2.66
C SER A 422 14.47 -25.86 1.77
N GLY A 423 14.92 -25.59 0.54
CA GLY A 423 14.24 -24.71 -0.41
C GLY A 423 14.98 -23.38 -0.57
N THR A 424 14.25 -22.28 -0.56
CA THR A 424 14.74 -20.91 -0.79
C THR A 424 14.87 -20.11 0.51
N VAL A 425 16.01 -19.44 0.71
CA VAL A 425 16.27 -18.62 1.90
C VAL A 425 16.59 -17.19 1.46
N PHE A 426 15.93 -16.21 2.07
CA PHE A 426 16.33 -14.81 2.00
C PHE A 426 16.98 -14.38 3.32
N GLU A 427 18.29 -14.18 3.30
CA GLU A 427 19.05 -13.69 4.44
C GLU A 427 19.27 -12.18 4.35
N LEU A 428 18.81 -11.46 5.37
CA LEU A 428 19.00 -10.02 5.52
C LEU A 428 20.21 -9.76 6.44
N GLY A 429 21.09 -8.85 6.03
CA GLY A 429 22.33 -8.56 6.75
C GLY A 429 23.35 -9.69 6.65
N SER A 430 23.58 -10.19 5.43
CA SER A 430 24.39 -11.39 5.16
C SER A 430 25.85 -11.27 5.59
N GLY A 431 26.38 -10.05 5.74
CA GLY A 431 27.77 -9.78 6.08
C GLY A 431 28.72 -10.45 5.08
N THR A 432 29.62 -11.29 5.61
CA THR A 432 30.55 -12.11 4.82
C THR A 432 30.01 -13.52 4.51
N GLY A 433 28.72 -13.79 4.76
CA GLY A 433 28.03 -15.03 4.35
C GLY A 433 28.16 -16.21 5.32
N LYS A 434 28.41 -15.95 6.61
CA LYS A 434 28.67 -17.00 7.61
C LYS A 434 27.48 -17.93 7.83
N PHE A 435 26.25 -17.41 7.86
CA PHE A 435 25.05 -18.25 8.01
C PHE A 435 24.92 -19.24 6.85
N GLY A 436 25.04 -18.78 5.61
CA GLY A 436 24.91 -19.64 4.42
C GLY A 436 25.95 -20.75 4.39
N ARG A 437 27.21 -20.44 4.74
CA ARG A 437 28.28 -21.45 4.84
C ARG A 437 27.93 -22.55 5.84
N LEU A 438 27.60 -22.16 7.06
CA LEU A 438 27.25 -23.11 8.12
C LEU A 438 26.01 -23.93 7.76
N LEU A 439 25.05 -23.32 7.07
CA LEU A 439 23.84 -24.00 6.60
C LEU A 439 24.19 -25.09 5.57
N HIS A 440 24.94 -24.74 4.52
CA HIS A 440 25.35 -25.72 3.51
C HIS A 440 26.27 -26.80 4.09
N GLU A 441 27.19 -26.45 5.00
CA GLU A 441 28.02 -27.43 5.71
C GLU A 441 27.16 -28.42 6.51
N HIS A 442 26.12 -27.94 7.20
CA HIS A 442 25.18 -28.80 7.92
C HIS A 442 24.35 -29.67 6.96
N GLN A 443 23.83 -29.09 5.87
CA GLN A 443 23.02 -29.81 4.88
C GLN A 443 23.81 -30.92 4.17
N ARG A 444 25.09 -30.68 3.83
CA ARG A 444 25.97 -31.69 3.23
C ARG A 444 26.21 -32.89 4.16
N LYS A 445 26.12 -32.72 5.48
CA LYS A 445 26.30 -33.79 6.47
C LYS A 445 25.07 -34.71 6.61
N ARG A 446 23.89 -34.33 6.12
CA ARG A 446 22.63 -35.08 6.31
C ARG A 446 22.63 -36.48 5.67
N LYS A 447 23.48 -36.74 4.66
CA LYS A 447 23.57 -38.02 3.90
C LYS A 447 22.22 -38.55 3.38
N ASP A 448 21.22 -37.68 3.22
CA ASP A 448 19.85 -38.01 2.80
C ASP A 448 19.59 -37.73 1.32
N GLY A 449 20.59 -37.22 0.59
CA GLY A 449 20.49 -36.85 -0.83
C GLY A 449 19.70 -35.57 -1.10
N SER A 450 19.30 -34.83 -0.06
CA SER A 450 18.59 -33.56 -0.20
C SER A 450 19.45 -32.50 -0.90
N GLU A 451 18.83 -31.71 -1.77
CA GLU A 451 19.49 -30.56 -2.39
C GLU A 451 19.82 -29.49 -1.33
N LEU A 452 20.89 -28.74 -1.59
CA LEU A 452 21.24 -27.59 -0.77
C LEU A 452 20.23 -26.47 -0.96
N SER A 453 20.01 -25.71 0.10
CA SER A 453 19.17 -24.52 0.03
C SER A 453 19.73 -23.48 -0.94
N THR A 454 18.85 -22.82 -1.70
CA THR A 454 19.21 -21.66 -2.52
C THR A 454 19.11 -20.39 -1.68
N ILE A 455 20.20 -19.67 -1.52
CA ILE A 455 20.27 -18.50 -0.64
C ILE A 455 20.37 -17.22 -1.46
N VAL A 456 19.48 -16.28 -1.20
CA VAL A 456 19.54 -14.88 -1.65
C VAL A 456 19.90 -14.04 -0.44
N GLY A 457 20.85 -13.13 -0.58
CA GLY A 457 21.31 -12.26 0.50
C GLY A 457 20.95 -10.80 0.30
N ASN A 458 21.11 -10.02 1.35
CA ASN A 458 21.19 -8.57 1.30
C ASN A 458 22.25 -8.09 2.30
N ASP A 459 23.05 -7.10 1.91
CA ASP A 459 23.87 -6.34 2.83
C ASP A 459 23.93 -4.86 2.40
N VAL A 460 24.25 -3.99 3.34
CA VAL A 460 24.44 -2.56 3.07
C VAL A 460 25.87 -2.27 2.59
N SER A 461 26.85 -3.10 2.97
CA SER A 461 28.26 -2.95 2.63
C SER A 461 28.61 -3.81 1.44
N GLU A 462 29.15 -3.19 0.39
CA GLU A 462 29.62 -3.89 -0.78
C GLU A 462 30.88 -4.72 -0.47
N GLN A 463 31.78 -4.18 0.36
CA GLN A 463 33.02 -4.89 0.69
C GLN A 463 32.80 -6.11 1.57
N MET A 464 31.75 -6.14 2.38
CA MET A 464 31.39 -7.35 3.15
C MET A 464 30.99 -8.49 2.20
N VAL A 465 30.30 -8.16 1.11
CA VAL A 465 29.77 -9.11 0.12
C VAL A 465 30.83 -9.59 -0.87
N GLN A 466 31.74 -8.69 -1.29
CA GLN A 466 32.80 -9.03 -2.24
C GLN A 466 33.88 -9.95 -1.65
N LYS A 467 33.91 -10.17 -0.33
CA LYS A 467 34.85 -11.10 0.30
C LYS A 467 34.43 -12.55 0.05
N ASN A 468 35.42 -13.38 -0.26
CA ASN A 468 35.24 -14.83 -0.41
C ASN A 468 34.72 -15.42 0.92
N PRO A 469 33.66 -16.28 0.94
CA PRO A 469 33.07 -17.02 -0.18
C PRO A 469 31.57 -16.85 -0.40
N ILE A 470 31.03 -15.64 -0.27
CA ILE A 470 29.64 -15.37 -0.67
C ILE A 470 29.33 -15.83 -2.10
N PRO A 471 30.18 -15.57 -3.12
CA PRO A 471 29.91 -15.98 -4.50
C PRO A 471 29.76 -17.50 -4.71
N GLU A 472 30.25 -18.32 -3.77
CA GLU A 472 30.19 -19.79 -3.85
C GLU A 472 28.95 -20.38 -3.16
N THR A 473 28.28 -19.59 -2.31
CA THR A 473 27.21 -20.06 -1.41
C THR A 473 25.87 -19.40 -1.70
N TYR A 474 25.87 -18.13 -2.11
CA TYR A 474 24.68 -17.32 -2.36
C TYR A 474 24.45 -17.23 -3.87
N LYS A 475 23.18 -17.38 -4.27
CA LYS A 475 22.76 -17.17 -5.66
C LYS A 475 22.94 -15.71 -6.09
N GLU A 476 22.60 -14.79 -5.20
CA GLU A 476 22.80 -13.36 -5.37
C GLU A 476 22.82 -12.68 -3.99
N VAL A 477 23.47 -11.53 -3.89
CA VAL A 477 23.37 -10.65 -2.71
C VAL A 477 23.06 -9.24 -3.19
N LYS A 478 21.95 -8.69 -2.70
CA LYS A 478 21.47 -7.36 -3.07
C LYS A 478 22.14 -6.30 -2.19
N ILE A 479 22.81 -5.32 -2.79
CA ILE A 479 23.45 -4.22 -2.06
C ILE A 479 22.45 -3.09 -1.81
N GLY A 480 22.29 -2.70 -0.55
CA GLY A 480 21.45 -1.57 -0.15
C GLY A 480 20.89 -1.67 1.28
N PRO A 481 20.20 -0.63 1.77
CA PRO A 481 19.52 -0.66 3.06
C PRO A 481 18.53 -1.83 3.10
N LEU A 482 18.58 -2.65 4.15
CA LEU A 482 17.75 -3.85 4.22
C LEU A 482 16.25 -3.53 4.19
N GLN A 483 15.87 -2.40 4.81
CA GLN A 483 14.49 -1.90 4.84
C GLN A 483 13.99 -1.40 3.48
N ASP A 484 14.89 -1.11 2.53
CA ASP A 484 14.52 -0.81 1.14
C ASP A 484 14.43 -2.10 0.34
N VAL A 485 15.45 -2.94 0.46
CA VAL A 485 15.59 -4.17 -0.35
C VAL A 485 14.45 -5.16 -0.06
N ILE A 486 14.02 -5.30 1.19
CA ILE A 486 12.91 -6.19 1.53
C ILE A 486 11.54 -5.65 1.05
N MET A 487 11.39 -4.32 0.98
CA MET A 487 10.17 -3.69 0.47
C MET A 487 10.05 -3.90 -1.04
N ASP A 488 11.15 -3.68 -1.78
CA ASP A 488 11.18 -3.82 -3.24
C ASP A 488 11.19 -5.30 -3.71
N THR A 489 11.40 -6.25 -2.80
CA THR A 489 11.43 -7.68 -3.14
C THR A 489 10.01 -8.20 -3.42
N THR A 490 9.79 -8.74 -4.62
CA THR A 490 8.51 -9.32 -5.08
C THR A 490 8.46 -10.84 -4.97
N THR A 491 9.61 -11.52 -4.95
CA THR A 491 9.71 -12.97 -4.88
C THR A 491 9.46 -13.47 -3.45
N SER A 492 8.60 -14.49 -3.28
CA SER A 492 8.47 -15.19 -2.00
C SER A 492 9.60 -16.20 -1.78
N PHE A 493 9.89 -16.49 -0.51
CA PHE A 493 10.93 -17.42 -0.08
C PHE A 493 10.35 -18.43 0.90
N ASP A 494 10.89 -19.64 0.96
CA ASP A 494 10.52 -20.59 2.00
C ASP A 494 10.88 -20.04 3.39
N HIS A 495 12.06 -19.44 3.51
CA HIS A 495 12.56 -18.92 4.77
C HIS A 495 13.07 -17.50 4.62
N VAL A 496 12.71 -16.61 5.54
CA VAL A 496 13.30 -15.27 5.65
C VAL A 496 14.02 -15.16 6.99
N VAL A 497 15.30 -14.78 6.96
CA VAL A 497 16.21 -14.85 8.11
C VAL A 497 16.91 -13.51 8.28
N CYS A 498 16.95 -12.99 9.50
CA CYS A 498 17.74 -11.81 9.88
C CYS A 498 18.33 -12.03 11.27
N VAL A 499 19.53 -12.59 11.33
CA VAL A 499 20.21 -12.94 12.60
C VAL A 499 21.27 -11.93 13.00
N SER A 500 21.29 -10.79 12.30
CA SER A 500 22.22 -9.68 12.42
C SER A 500 21.50 -8.40 11.99
N THR A 501 22.09 -7.24 12.27
CA THR A 501 21.75 -5.91 11.71
C THR A 501 20.41 -5.26 12.06
N LEU A 502 19.40 -5.99 12.56
CA LEU A 502 18.11 -5.39 12.94
C LEU A 502 18.24 -4.24 13.94
N GLN A 503 19.27 -4.26 14.77
CA GLN A 503 19.53 -3.22 15.76
C GLN A 503 19.80 -1.83 15.16
N TYR A 504 20.12 -1.71 13.87
CA TYR A 504 20.34 -0.43 13.20
C TYR A 504 19.04 0.24 12.73
N LEU A 505 17.94 -0.50 12.71
CA LEU A 505 16.64 0.03 12.34
C LEU A 505 16.08 0.91 13.45
N ASP A 506 15.26 1.89 13.09
CA ASP A 506 14.34 2.50 14.05
C ASP A 506 13.05 1.68 14.17
N GLU A 507 12.14 2.11 15.04
CA GLU A 507 10.93 1.36 15.33
C GLU A 507 9.96 1.28 14.14
N VAL A 508 9.93 2.32 13.29
CA VAL A 508 9.08 2.36 12.09
C VAL A 508 9.63 1.36 11.07
N GLU A 509 10.93 1.47 10.78
CA GLU A 509 11.63 0.58 9.85
C GLU A 509 11.55 -0.89 10.32
N MET A 510 11.83 -1.16 11.59
CA MET A 510 11.77 -2.51 12.16
C MET A 510 10.37 -3.13 12.03
N CYS A 511 9.32 -2.35 12.35
CA CYS A 511 7.95 -2.81 12.17
C CYS A 511 7.65 -3.14 10.70
N ALA A 512 8.02 -2.27 9.78
CA ALA A 512 7.79 -2.45 8.35
C ALA A 512 8.56 -3.68 7.80
N VAL A 513 9.82 -3.87 8.23
CA VAL A 513 10.63 -5.05 7.90
C VAL A 513 9.95 -6.33 8.40
N LEU A 514 9.47 -6.38 9.65
CA LEU A 514 8.74 -7.55 10.16
C LEU A 514 7.52 -7.88 9.30
N VAL A 515 6.73 -6.88 8.90
CA VAL A 515 5.57 -7.09 8.00
C VAL A 515 6.00 -7.80 6.72
N ARG A 516 7.03 -7.27 6.05
CA ARG A 516 7.54 -7.87 4.81
C ARG A 516 8.13 -9.25 5.02
N MET A 517 8.84 -9.50 6.11
CA MET A 517 9.36 -10.84 6.42
C MET A 517 8.22 -11.86 6.47
N PHE A 518 7.11 -11.55 7.14
CA PHE A 518 5.94 -12.44 7.23
C PHE A 518 5.17 -12.58 5.92
N GLN A 519 5.17 -11.57 5.05
CA GLN A 519 4.52 -11.66 3.74
C GLN A 519 5.35 -12.42 2.70
N LEU A 520 6.69 -12.33 2.78
CA LEU A 520 7.59 -12.98 1.84
C LEU A 520 7.89 -14.44 2.22
N ALA A 521 7.84 -14.79 3.51
CA ALA A 521 8.12 -16.13 3.99
C ALA A 521 6.93 -17.09 3.82
N GLN A 522 7.19 -18.30 3.29
CA GLN A 522 6.19 -19.35 3.13
C GLN A 522 6.26 -20.42 4.24
N LYS A 523 7.43 -20.64 4.86
CA LYS A 523 7.59 -21.66 5.92
C LYS A 523 8.02 -21.06 7.25
N SER A 524 9.04 -20.18 7.26
CA SER A 524 9.54 -19.62 8.53
C SER A 524 10.10 -18.21 8.42
N VAL A 525 9.94 -17.45 9.51
CA VAL A 525 10.69 -16.21 9.78
C VAL A 525 11.62 -16.47 10.95
N THR A 526 12.91 -16.13 10.84
CA THR A 526 13.88 -16.27 11.94
C THR A 526 14.61 -14.96 12.16
N ILE A 527 14.54 -14.40 13.38
CA ILE A 527 15.20 -13.15 13.75
C ILE A 527 16.02 -13.30 15.02
N SER A 528 17.08 -12.50 15.15
CA SER A 528 17.81 -12.31 16.40
C SER A 528 17.74 -10.84 16.82
N VAL A 529 17.54 -10.60 18.11
CA VAL A 529 17.51 -9.28 18.72
C VAL A 529 18.54 -9.23 19.83
N ASP A 530 19.47 -8.28 19.73
CA ASP A 530 20.50 -8.05 20.73
C ASP A 530 20.02 -7.04 21.78
N GLU A 531 20.17 -7.38 23.05
CA GLU A 531 19.83 -6.52 24.19
C GLU A 531 21.00 -5.57 24.51
N ILE A 532 21.30 -4.69 23.56
CA ILE A 532 22.43 -3.76 23.67
C ILE A 532 22.06 -2.63 24.65
N PRO A 533 22.86 -2.37 25.70
CA PRO A 533 22.57 -1.35 26.69
C PRO A 533 22.84 0.07 26.16
N ASP A 534 22.13 1.08 26.71
CA ASP A 534 22.27 2.49 26.30
C ASP A 534 23.70 3.04 26.47
N SER A 535 24.45 2.54 27.46
CA SER A 535 25.85 2.90 27.66
C SER A 535 26.76 2.54 26.47
N TYR A 536 26.37 1.58 25.63
CA TYR A 536 27.07 1.30 24.36
C TYR A 536 26.86 2.45 23.36
N ASN A 537 25.65 3.01 23.28
CA ASN A 537 25.38 4.16 22.43
C ASN A 537 26.10 5.42 22.94
N GLU A 538 26.23 5.60 24.25
CA GLU A 538 27.06 6.68 24.81
C GLU A 538 28.53 6.55 24.42
N PHE A 539 29.06 5.31 24.39
CA PHE A 539 30.40 5.05 23.88
C PHE A 539 30.52 5.44 22.40
N LEU A 540 29.58 5.03 21.55
CA LEU A 540 29.58 5.38 20.13
C LEU A 540 29.58 6.90 19.91
N VAL A 541 28.78 7.64 20.67
CA VAL A 541 28.77 9.12 20.62
C VAL A 541 30.14 9.68 21.02
N LYS A 542 30.74 9.20 22.11
CA LYS A 542 32.08 9.63 22.56
C LYS A 542 33.19 9.27 21.55
N ALA A 543 33.01 8.18 20.81
CA ALA A 543 33.92 7.72 19.77
C ALA A 543 33.72 8.45 18.42
N GLY A 544 32.78 9.40 18.32
CA GLY A 544 32.51 10.12 17.08
C GLY A 544 31.69 9.32 16.06
N LEU A 545 30.99 8.28 16.49
CA LEU A 545 30.19 7.36 15.67
C LEU A 545 28.67 7.42 16.00
N PRO A 546 28.03 8.60 16.15
CA PRO A 546 26.62 8.67 16.54
C PRO A 546 25.67 8.04 15.50
N TYR A 547 26.09 7.90 14.25
CA TYR A 547 25.35 7.25 13.17
C TYR A 547 25.35 5.71 13.26
N MET A 548 26.23 5.12 14.07
CA MET A 548 26.26 3.68 14.35
C MET A 548 25.34 3.29 15.51
N ARG A 549 24.49 4.21 15.99
CA ARG A 549 23.58 3.96 17.10
C ARG A 549 22.73 2.73 16.85
N VAL A 550 22.61 1.90 17.88
CA VAL A 550 21.85 0.65 17.86
C VAL A 550 20.68 0.70 18.84
N ARG A 551 19.66 -0.11 18.59
CA ARG A 551 18.43 -0.20 19.39
C ARG A 551 18.18 -1.62 19.85
N ASN A 552 17.69 -1.74 21.08
CA ASN A 552 17.13 -2.98 21.60
C ASN A 552 15.66 -3.09 21.17
N HIS A 553 15.37 -3.95 20.19
CA HIS A 553 14.01 -4.14 19.67
C HIS A 553 13.20 -5.22 20.39
N LEU A 554 13.64 -5.70 21.57
CA LEU A 554 13.00 -6.86 22.21
C LEU A 554 11.52 -6.59 22.50
N GLN A 555 11.22 -5.45 23.13
CA GLN A 555 9.85 -5.05 23.44
C GLN A 555 9.01 -4.81 22.18
N LEU A 556 9.61 -4.27 21.12
CA LEU A 556 8.92 -4.06 19.84
C LEU A 556 8.53 -5.38 19.19
N VAL A 557 9.44 -6.36 19.16
CA VAL A 557 9.18 -7.70 18.61
C VAL A 557 8.10 -8.42 19.42
N GLU A 558 8.12 -8.30 20.74
CA GLU A 558 7.07 -8.85 21.60
C GLU A 558 5.72 -8.19 21.35
N GLY A 559 5.69 -6.86 21.27
CA GLY A 559 4.48 -6.08 21.01
C GLY A 559 3.94 -6.23 19.59
N PHE A 560 4.77 -6.61 18.62
CA PHE A 560 4.33 -6.96 17.27
C PHE A 560 3.47 -8.24 17.27
N GLY A 561 3.75 -9.15 18.20
CA GLY A 561 3.02 -10.40 18.35
C GLY A 561 3.26 -11.39 17.21
N VAL A 562 2.33 -12.34 17.06
CA VAL A 562 2.38 -13.38 16.03
C VAL A 562 1.26 -13.13 15.03
N PRO A 563 1.56 -12.86 13.75
CA PRO A 563 0.52 -12.66 12.75
C PRO A 563 -0.40 -13.88 12.60
N ARG A 564 -1.63 -13.63 12.16
CA ARG A 564 -2.59 -14.71 11.87
C ARG A 564 -1.99 -15.69 10.84
N GLY A 565 -2.16 -16.98 11.07
CA GLY A 565 -1.56 -18.02 10.22
C GLY A 565 -0.11 -18.42 10.60
N TRP A 566 0.44 -17.79 11.63
CA TRP A 566 1.77 -18.09 12.16
C TRP A 566 1.70 -18.58 13.61
N ARG A 567 2.76 -19.26 14.05
CA ARG A 567 2.98 -19.65 15.46
C ARG A 567 4.43 -19.36 15.86
N VAL A 568 4.66 -19.11 17.14
CA VAL A 568 6.01 -19.16 17.70
C VAL A 568 6.50 -20.59 17.59
N GLY A 569 7.50 -20.82 16.74
CA GLY A 569 8.19 -22.10 16.66
C GLY A 569 9.15 -22.26 17.85
N ARG A 570 9.89 -21.20 18.18
CA ARG A 570 10.76 -21.15 19.37
C ARG A 570 11.18 -19.73 19.71
N ARG A 571 11.42 -19.51 21.00
CA ARG A 571 12.08 -18.33 21.54
C ARG A 571 13.17 -18.76 22.52
N VAL A 572 14.40 -18.28 22.33
CA VAL A 572 15.53 -18.55 23.24
C VAL A 572 16.31 -17.28 23.47
N ARG A 573 16.46 -16.91 24.74
CA ARG A 573 17.39 -15.88 25.21
C ARG A 573 18.65 -16.57 25.72
N LYS A 574 19.82 -16.15 25.24
CA LYS A 574 21.11 -16.66 25.72
C LYS A 574 22.18 -15.58 25.59
N PHE A 575 23.31 -15.81 26.24
CA PHE A 575 24.51 -15.00 26.02
C PHE A 575 24.85 -14.98 24.53
N GLY A 576 24.89 -13.78 23.97
CA GLY A 576 25.20 -13.52 22.58
C GLY A 576 26.70 -13.31 22.38
N TRP A 577 27.23 -12.27 23.01
CA TRP A 577 28.61 -11.82 22.83
C TRP A 577 29.03 -10.81 23.91
N THR A 578 30.35 -10.60 24.04
CA THR A 578 30.90 -9.49 24.83
C THR A 578 31.42 -8.41 23.88
N SER A 579 31.00 -7.17 24.08
CA SER A 579 31.50 -6.03 23.31
C SER A 579 33.00 -5.85 23.52
N PRO A 580 33.83 -5.89 22.46
CA PRO A 580 35.26 -5.70 22.61
C PRO A 580 35.61 -4.27 23.00
N ASN A 581 34.75 -3.31 22.66
CA ASN A 581 34.97 -1.88 22.89
C ASN A 581 34.55 -1.44 24.29
N THR A 582 33.49 -2.04 24.83
CA THR A 582 32.89 -1.61 26.11
C THR A 582 32.93 -2.68 27.20
N GLY A 583 33.26 -3.92 26.87
CA GLY A 583 33.23 -5.05 27.81
C GLY A 583 31.82 -5.51 28.23
N HIS A 584 30.76 -4.93 27.66
CA HIS A 584 29.39 -5.31 28.00
C HIS A 584 29.07 -6.72 27.50
N ASN A 585 28.46 -7.53 28.36
CA ASN A 585 27.85 -8.79 27.96
C ASN A 585 26.46 -8.50 27.37
N VAL A 586 26.26 -8.92 26.12
CA VAL A 586 25.02 -8.73 25.37
C VAL A 586 24.33 -10.08 25.27
N ASP A 587 23.10 -10.14 25.79
CA ASP A 587 22.21 -11.27 25.55
C ASP A 587 21.50 -11.10 24.20
N THR A 588 21.34 -12.20 23.49
CA THR A 588 20.62 -12.25 22.22
C THR A 588 19.37 -13.10 22.38
N THR A 589 18.21 -12.52 22.06
CA THR A 589 16.95 -13.25 21.96
C THR A 589 16.69 -13.66 20.51
N LYS A 590 16.55 -14.96 20.29
CA LYS A 590 16.27 -15.56 18.98
C LYS A 590 14.81 -15.96 18.90
N ASN A 591 14.13 -15.48 17.87
CA ASN A 591 12.74 -15.78 17.62
C ASN A 591 12.63 -16.51 16.28
N ARG A 592 12.03 -17.70 16.29
CA ARG A 592 11.63 -18.40 15.08
C ARG A 592 10.12 -18.52 15.06
N PHE A 593 9.53 -18.08 13.97
CA PHE A 593 8.12 -18.25 13.64
C PHE A 593 7.99 -19.28 12.54
N ALA A 594 6.94 -20.11 12.63
CA ALA A 594 6.60 -21.07 11.60
C ALA A 594 5.19 -20.80 11.11
N GLN A 595 4.95 -20.94 9.82
CA GLN A 595 3.58 -20.97 9.31
C GLN A 595 2.91 -22.28 9.80
N TYR A 596 1.60 -22.26 10.06
CA TYR A 596 0.88 -23.51 10.36
C TYR A 596 1.12 -24.53 9.23
N PRO A 597 1.35 -25.83 9.54
CA PRO A 597 1.43 -26.83 8.50
C PRO A 597 0.14 -26.78 7.67
N PHE A 598 0.27 -26.86 6.35
CA PHE A 598 -0.87 -27.06 5.46
C PHE A 598 -1.39 -28.49 5.67
N THR A 599 -2.16 -28.70 6.74
CA THR A 599 -2.97 -29.90 6.90
C THR A 599 -4.38 -29.56 6.44
N PRO A 600 -4.83 -30.07 5.28
CA PRO A 600 -6.24 -29.99 4.90
C PRO A 600 -7.01 -30.93 5.82
N ASN A 601 -7.34 -30.46 7.02
CA ASN A 601 -8.33 -30.92 8.00
C ASN A 601 -7.85 -30.63 9.43
N ALA A 602 -8.35 -29.55 10.01
CA ALA A 602 -8.74 -29.50 11.42
C ALA A 602 -9.47 -28.18 11.68
N PHE A 603 -10.81 -28.25 11.65
CA PHE A 603 -11.66 -27.33 12.39
C PHE A 603 -11.26 -27.38 13.87
N LEU A 604 -10.74 -26.29 14.42
CA LEU A 604 -10.86 -26.00 15.84
C LEU A 604 -11.10 -24.50 16.02
N TYR A 605 -12.35 -24.11 15.80
CA TYR A 605 -12.94 -22.97 16.50
C TYR A 605 -13.10 -23.35 17.97
N LYS A 606 -12.36 -22.69 18.85
CA LYS A 606 -12.86 -22.37 20.18
C LYS A 606 -12.60 -20.90 20.45
N ALA A 607 -13.70 -20.16 20.42
CA ALA A 607 -13.81 -18.79 20.86
C ALA A 607 -13.38 -18.67 22.33
N PHE A 608 -12.50 -17.70 22.59
CA PHE A 608 -12.41 -17.02 23.88
C PHE A 608 -11.98 -15.60 23.60
N VAL A 609 -12.94 -14.73 23.25
CA VAL A 609 -13.09 -13.38 23.81
C VAL A 609 -14.56 -13.01 23.63
N THR A 610 -15.34 -13.07 24.71
CA THR A 610 -16.60 -12.32 24.78
C THR A 610 -16.26 -10.89 25.23
N PRO A 611 -16.84 -9.85 24.61
CA PRO A 611 -16.63 -8.47 25.01
C PRO A 611 -17.57 -8.13 26.18
N THR A 612 -17.08 -8.28 27.41
CA THR A 612 -17.70 -7.66 28.58
C THR A 612 -16.64 -7.44 29.65
N GLN A 613 -16.37 -6.16 29.92
CA GLN A 613 -15.62 -5.55 31.05
C GLN A 613 -14.43 -4.69 30.61
N LEU A 614 -14.73 -3.56 29.99
CA LEU A 614 -13.92 -2.34 30.10
C LEU A 614 -14.84 -1.24 30.66
N HIS A 615 -15.12 -1.33 31.95
CA HIS A 615 -15.46 -0.17 32.76
C HIS A 615 -14.74 -0.32 34.10
N THR A 616 -14.20 0.80 34.56
CA THR A 616 -13.42 0.99 35.79
C THR A 616 -11.93 0.70 35.63
N ILE A 617 -11.16 1.71 35.22
CA ILE A 617 -10.25 2.46 36.09
C ILE A 617 -10.05 3.83 35.43
N MET A 618 -10.18 4.88 36.26
CA MET A 618 -10.01 6.30 35.91
C MET A 618 -8.58 6.61 35.46
#